data_AF-A0A817RKD5-F1
#
_entry.id   AF-A0A817RKD5-F1
#
_cell.length_a   1.000
_cell.length_b   1.000
_cell.length_c   1.000
_cell.angle_alpha   90.00
_cell.angle_beta   90.00
_cell.angle_gamma   90.00
#
_symmetry.space_group_name_H-M   'P 1'
#
loop_
_entity.id
_entity.type
_entity.pdbx_description
1 polymer ?
#
loop_
_entity_poly.entity_id
_entity_poly.type
_entity_poly.pdbx_seq_one_letter_code
_entity_poly.pdbx_strand_id
1 'polypeptide(L)'
;MPSTSNLKNRHISILSYWSRHIRSASLIYREIHIPLNTFYYNIDKLKQTGSLKHRVGNGRPRVLGGKEKKAVDQYNPYNTEVALNEIKENLSRMPHKSVSTSTINRHLHEYGYKNVLPQSIHILTSDKKR
;
A
#
# COMPACT_ATOMS: atom_id res chain seq x y z
N MET A 1 -1.89 20.83 10.82
CA MET A 1 -1.21 20.09 9.74
C MET A 1 -0.95 21.05 8.59
N PRO A 2 0.29 21.21 8.09
CA PRO A 2 0.55 22.11 6.96
C PRO A 2 -0.18 21.61 5.72
N SER A 3 -0.89 22.50 5.02
CA SER A 3 -1.63 22.18 3.80
C SER A 3 -0.70 21.69 2.69
N THR A 4 -1.18 20.78 1.85
CA THR A 4 -0.43 20.23 0.72
C THR A 4 0.03 21.31 -0.27
N SER A 5 -0.67 22.44 -0.35
CA SER A 5 -0.28 23.62 -1.12
C SER A 5 0.99 24.29 -0.58
N ASN A 6 1.14 24.38 0.75
CA ASN A 6 2.30 25.01 1.38
C ASN A 6 3.60 24.24 1.09
N LEU A 7 3.55 22.90 1.12
CA LEU A 7 4.71 22.05 0.80
C LEU A 7 5.13 22.14 -0.68
N LYS A 8 4.15 22.16 -1.60
CA LYS A 8 4.43 22.35 -3.02
C LYS A 8 5.10 23.70 -3.29
N ASN A 9 4.60 24.77 -2.69
CA ASN A 9 5.16 26.11 -2.81
C ASN A 9 6.62 26.16 -2.30
N ARG A 10 6.90 25.53 -1.14
CA ARG A 10 8.26 25.41 -0.60
C ARG A 10 9.22 24.70 -1.56
N HIS A 11 8.80 23.60 -2.17
CA HIS A 11 9.62 22.87 -3.13
C HIS A 11 9.93 23.71 -4.38
N ILE A 12 8.93 24.42 -4.91
CA ILE A 12 9.10 25.32 -6.05
C ILE A 12 10.10 26.43 -5.71
N SER A 13 9.95 27.04 -4.53
CA SER A 13 10.88 28.08 -4.08
C SER A 13 12.31 27.54 -3.98
N ILE A 14 12.54 26.41 -3.30
CA ILE A 14 13.87 25.79 -3.20
C ILE A 14 14.48 25.52 -4.59
N LEU A 15 13.69 24.96 -5.51
CA LEU A 15 14.13 24.70 -6.89
C LEU A 15 14.50 26.00 -7.62
N SER A 16 13.75 27.08 -7.41
CA SER A 16 14.01 28.37 -8.04
C SER A 16 15.30 29.04 -7.53
N TYR A 17 15.61 28.95 -6.23
CA TYR A 17 16.89 29.44 -5.69
C TYR A 17 18.04 28.56 -6.18
N TRP A 18 17.84 27.24 -6.25
CA TRP A 18 18.83 26.30 -6.74
C TRP A 18 19.21 26.56 -8.20
N SER A 19 18.23 26.81 -9.07
CA SER A 19 18.45 27.11 -10.49
C SER A 19 19.11 28.48 -10.72
N ARG A 20 18.85 29.45 -9.83
CA ARG A 20 19.50 30.77 -9.84
C ARG A 20 20.91 30.77 -9.23
N HIS A 21 21.46 29.59 -8.90
CA HIS A 21 22.77 29.44 -8.24
C HIS A 21 22.89 30.18 -6.89
N ILE A 22 21.77 30.51 -6.24
CA ILE A 22 21.77 31.10 -4.90
C ILE A 22 21.96 29.95 -3.90
N ARG A 23 23.15 29.89 -3.28
CA ARG A 23 23.54 28.79 -2.36
C ARG A 23 23.60 29.21 -0.88
N SER A 24 23.27 30.46 -0.58
CA SER A 24 23.25 30.96 0.80
C SER A 24 22.01 30.47 1.56
N ALA A 25 22.22 29.56 2.50
CA ALA A 25 21.14 28.99 3.30
C ALA A 25 20.45 30.03 4.20
N SER A 26 21.18 31.04 4.68
CA SER A 26 20.62 32.11 5.51
C SER A 26 19.67 33.03 4.75
N LEU A 27 20.01 33.38 3.50
CA LEU A 27 19.12 34.15 2.63
C LEU A 27 17.85 33.35 2.32
N ILE A 28 18.00 32.08 1.98
CA ILE A 28 16.87 31.20 1.64
C ILE A 28 15.97 30.94 2.86
N TYR A 29 16.55 30.81 4.06
CA TYR A 29 15.82 30.71 5.32
C TYR A 29 14.97 31.97 5.57
N ARG A 30 15.54 33.16 5.35
CA ARG A 30 14.84 34.44 5.57
C ARG A 30 13.65 34.62 4.62
N GLU A 31 13.79 34.16 3.37
CA GLU A 31 12.75 34.33 2.35
C GLU A 31 11.65 33.26 2.39
N ILE A 32 11.99 31.99 2.71
CA ILE A 32 11.04 30.86 2.63
C ILE A 32 10.62 30.34 4.01
N HIS A 33 11.27 30.79 5.10
CA HIS A 33 11.02 30.33 6.47
C HIS A 33 11.05 28.79 6.64
N ILE A 34 11.95 28.13 5.90
CA ILE A 34 12.20 26.69 6.02
C ILE A 34 13.42 26.47 6.91
N PRO A 35 13.37 25.65 7.97
CA PRO A 35 14.52 25.36 8.81
C PRO A 35 15.77 24.96 8.01
N LEU A 36 16.94 25.45 8.41
CA LEU A 36 18.21 25.22 7.70
C LEU A 36 18.49 23.72 7.49
N ASN A 37 18.23 22.88 8.50
CA ASN A 37 18.39 21.43 8.39
C ASN A 37 17.53 20.82 7.28
N THR A 38 16.27 21.28 7.16
CA THR A 38 15.35 20.85 6.10
C THR A 38 15.82 21.32 4.73
N PHE A 39 16.39 22.52 4.64
CA PHE A 39 16.97 23.03 3.40
C PHE A 39 18.14 22.15 2.94
N TYR A 40 19.14 21.91 3.79
CA TYR A 40 20.28 21.07 3.43
C TYR A 40 19.86 19.64 3.06
N TYR A 41 18.96 19.03 3.83
CA TYR A 41 18.39 17.72 3.49
C TYR A 41 17.75 17.71 2.09
N ASN A 42 16.97 18.73 1.75
CA ASN A 42 16.33 18.84 0.45
C ASN A 42 17.35 19.05 -0.68
N ILE A 43 18.41 19.81 -0.44
CA ILE A 43 19.51 19.98 -1.40
C ILE A 43 20.26 18.67 -1.65
N ASP A 44 20.61 17.94 -0.59
CA ASP A 44 21.31 16.66 -0.73
C ASP A 44 20.42 15.64 -1.44
N LYS A 45 19.14 15.61 -1.11
CA LYS A 45 18.13 14.81 -1.81
C LYS A 45 18.03 15.19 -3.30
N LEU A 46 18.06 16.48 -3.63
CA LEU A 46 18.08 16.96 -5.03
C LEU A 46 19.33 16.52 -5.77
N LYS A 47 20.51 16.61 -5.15
CA LYS A 47 21.77 16.14 -5.75
C LYS A 47 21.76 14.63 -6.00
N GLN A 48 21.23 13.86 -5.06
CA GLN A 48 21.22 12.40 -5.12
C GLN A 48 20.15 11.84 -6.09
N THR A 49 18.97 12.44 -6.12
CA THR A 49 17.79 11.84 -6.80
C THR A 49 17.23 12.70 -7.93
N GLY A 50 17.71 13.94 -8.09
CA GLY A 50 17.16 14.91 -9.03
C GLY A 50 15.74 15.41 -8.66
N SER A 51 15.20 15.03 -7.50
CA SER A 51 13.79 15.23 -7.17
C SER A 51 13.54 15.49 -5.68
N LEU A 52 12.64 16.43 -5.39
CA LEU A 52 12.13 16.65 -4.03
C LEU A 52 10.90 15.80 -3.69
N LYS A 53 10.40 14.96 -4.63
CA LYS A 53 9.22 14.13 -4.39
C LYS A 53 9.41 13.24 -3.16
N HIS A 54 8.37 13.13 -2.33
CA HIS A 54 8.42 12.24 -1.18
C HIS A 54 8.63 10.80 -1.65
N ARG A 55 9.55 10.06 -1.02
CA ARG A 55 9.73 8.63 -1.30
C ARG A 55 8.50 7.89 -0.79
N VAL A 56 7.79 7.18 -1.65
CA VAL A 56 6.66 6.37 -1.20
C VAL A 56 7.20 5.33 -0.24
N GLY A 57 6.65 5.28 0.98
CA GLY A 57 7.04 4.27 1.95
C GLY A 57 6.61 2.89 1.44
N ASN A 58 7.51 1.92 1.51
CA ASN A 58 7.14 0.51 1.40
C ASN A 58 6.44 0.18 2.72
N GLY A 59 5.12 0.30 2.76
CA GLY A 59 4.33 -0.01 3.95
C GLY A 59 4.62 -1.43 4.48
N ARG A 60 4.03 -1.78 5.63
CA ARG A 60 4.23 -3.11 6.23
C ARG A 60 3.90 -4.21 5.20
N PRO A 61 4.79 -5.22 5.01
CA PRO A 61 4.50 -6.35 4.15
C PRO A 61 3.17 -7.01 4.52
N ARG A 62 2.39 -7.35 3.50
CA ARG A 62 1.08 -8.01 3.70
C ARG A 62 1.27 -9.45 4.13
N VAL A 63 0.27 -9.98 4.84
CA VAL A 63 0.25 -11.38 5.32
C VAL A 63 0.34 -12.36 4.16
N LEU A 64 -0.41 -12.13 3.08
CA LEU A 64 -0.34 -12.92 1.85
C LEU A 64 0.91 -12.59 1.04
N GLY A 65 1.78 -13.59 0.87
CA GLY A 65 2.92 -13.53 -0.04
C GLY A 65 2.53 -13.84 -1.49
N GLY A 66 3.51 -13.88 -2.39
CA GLY A 66 3.25 -14.09 -3.81
C GLY A 66 2.68 -15.49 -4.15
N LYS A 67 3.08 -16.53 -3.40
CA LYS A 67 2.60 -17.90 -3.62
C LYS A 67 1.16 -18.05 -3.15
N GLU A 68 0.82 -17.48 -2.01
CA GLU A 68 -0.51 -17.54 -1.41
C GLU A 68 -1.52 -16.75 -2.22
N LYS A 69 -1.14 -15.59 -2.77
CA LYS A 69 -2.00 -14.83 -3.68
C LYS A 69 -2.35 -15.64 -4.93
N LYS A 70 -1.35 -16.24 -5.57
CA LYS A 70 -1.57 -17.13 -6.72
C LYS A 70 -2.50 -18.30 -6.38
N ALA A 71 -2.36 -18.88 -5.19
CA ALA A 71 -3.24 -19.94 -4.73
C ALA A 71 -4.68 -19.43 -4.54
N VAL A 72 -4.89 -18.27 -3.91
CA VAL A 72 -6.22 -17.64 -3.80
C VAL A 72 -6.83 -17.40 -5.17
N ASP A 73 -6.06 -16.85 -6.12
CA ASP A 73 -6.52 -16.60 -7.48
C ASP A 73 -6.91 -17.90 -8.22
N GLN A 74 -6.16 -18.99 -8.00
CA GLN A 74 -6.47 -20.31 -8.56
C GLN A 74 -7.76 -20.93 -8.00
N TYR A 75 -8.08 -20.67 -6.74
CA TYR A 75 -9.31 -21.19 -6.11
C TYR A 75 -10.54 -20.34 -6.39
N ASN A 76 -10.39 -19.17 -7.00
CA ASN A 76 -11.49 -18.28 -7.33
C ASN A 76 -11.55 -17.90 -8.83
N PRO A 77 -11.63 -18.87 -9.76
CA PRO A 77 -12.08 -18.54 -11.10
C PRO A 77 -13.52 -17.99 -11.03
N TYR A 78 -13.84 -17.12 -11.98
CA TYR A 78 -15.01 -16.22 -12.03
C TYR A 78 -16.43 -16.83 -11.82
N ASN A 79 -16.57 -18.13 -11.50
CA ASN A 79 -17.82 -18.87 -11.31
C ASN A 79 -17.68 -20.03 -10.31
N THR A 80 -16.96 -19.87 -9.20
CA THR A 80 -16.72 -21.00 -8.29
C THR A 80 -17.62 -20.95 -7.06
N GLU A 81 -18.35 -22.04 -6.80
CA GLU A 81 -19.06 -22.32 -5.55
C GLU A 81 -18.08 -22.70 -4.43
N VAL A 82 -16.99 -21.95 -4.25
CA VAL A 82 -15.98 -22.25 -3.24
C VAL A 82 -16.14 -21.26 -2.09
N ALA A 83 -16.26 -21.78 -0.86
CA ALA A 83 -16.40 -20.93 0.32
C ALA A 83 -15.05 -20.32 0.74
N LEU A 84 -15.08 -19.17 1.43
CA LEU A 84 -13.87 -18.58 2.02
C LEU A 84 -13.18 -19.53 3.00
N ASN A 85 -13.95 -20.35 3.72
CA ASN A 85 -13.41 -21.35 4.64
C ASN A 85 -12.62 -22.44 3.90
N GLU A 86 -13.07 -22.87 2.73
CA GLU A 86 -12.36 -23.88 1.93
C GLU A 86 -11.03 -23.32 1.39
N ILE A 87 -11.03 -22.06 0.92
CA ILE A 87 -9.80 -21.38 0.52
C ILE A 87 -8.84 -21.27 1.71
N LYS A 88 -9.35 -20.90 2.89
CA LYS A 88 -8.55 -20.83 4.11
C LYS A 88 -7.96 -22.19 4.47
N GLU A 89 -8.73 -23.27 4.41
CA GLU A 89 -8.24 -24.62 4.68
C GLU A 89 -7.16 -25.03 3.68
N ASN A 90 -7.38 -24.77 2.39
CA ASN A 90 -6.40 -25.06 1.34
C ASN A 90 -5.10 -24.27 1.53
N LEU A 91 -5.18 -22.98 1.87
CA LEU A 91 -4.01 -22.17 2.20
C LEU A 91 -3.32 -22.64 3.48
N SER A 92 -4.06 -23.19 4.45
CA SER A 92 -3.49 -23.71 5.69
C SER A 92 -2.67 -24.99 5.47
N ARG A 93 -2.89 -25.69 4.36
CA ARG A 93 -2.04 -26.82 3.92
C ARG A 93 -0.71 -26.35 3.32
N MET A 94 -0.58 -25.07 2.96
CA MET A 94 0.69 -24.51 2.49
C MET A 94 1.63 -24.24 3.69
N PRO A 95 2.93 -24.47 3.54
CA PRO A 95 3.87 -24.25 4.62
C PRO A 95 3.92 -22.78 5.05
N HIS A 96 3.91 -22.58 6.37
CA HIS A 96 4.23 -21.35 7.10
C HIS A 96 3.19 -20.23 7.22
N LYS A 97 1.93 -20.35 6.79
CA LYS A 97 0.95 -19.27 7.06
C LYS A 97 -0.49 -19.74 7.28
N SER A 98 -0.98 -19.52 8.49
CA SER A 98 -2.41 -19.41 8.77
C SER A 98 -2.89 -18.03 8.32
N VAL A 99 -3.85 -18.00 7.40
CA VAL A 99 -4.44 -16.77 6.86
C VAL A 99 -5.88 -16.67 7.33
N SER A 100 -6.29 -15.50 7.82
CA SER A 100 -7.69 -15.28 8.19
C SER A 100 -8.59 -15.12 6.96
N THR A 101 -9.85 -15.53 7.07
CA THR A 101 -10.87 -15.32 6.03
C THR A 101 -11.01 -13.83 5.66
N SER A 102 -10.92 -12.93 6.65
CA SER A 102 -10.88 -11.49 6.42
C SER A 102 -9.71 -11.04 5.54
N THR A 103 -8.53 -11.66 5.68
CA THR A 103 -7.37 -11.35 4.84
C THR A 103 -7.58 -11.80 3.40
N ILE A 104 -8.17 -12.99 3.20
CA ILE A 104 -8.54 -13.51 1.87
C ILE A 104 -9.59 -12.58 1.24
N ASN A 105 -10.65 -12.25 1.98
CA ASN A 105 -11.72 -11.38 1.48
C ASN A 105 -11.21 -9.99 1.07
N ARG A 106 -10.35 -9.38 1.90
CA ARG A 106 -9.70 -8.11 1.56
C ARG A 106 -8.88 -8.21 0.27
N HIS A 107 -8.17 -9.32 0.07
CA HIS A 107 -7.40 -9.54 -1.15
C HIS A 107 -8.31 -9.65 -2.38
N LEU A 108 -9.41 -10.40 -2.28
CA LEU A 108 -10.39 -10.53 -3.36
C LEU A 108 -11.02 -9.17 -3.73
N HIS A 109 -11.42 -8.38 -2.73
CA HIS A 109 -11.96 -7.03 -2.98
C HIS A 109 -10.96 -6.11 -3.70
N GLU A 110 -9.69 -6.12 -3.30
CA GLU A 110 -8.67 -5.26 -3.90
C GLU A 110 -8.39 -5.57 -5.38
N TYR A 111 -8.60 -6.81 -5.80
CA TYR A 111 -8.34 -7.27 -7.17
C TYR A 111 -9.61 -7.25 -8.04
N GLY A 112 -10.70 -6.65 -7.54
CA GLY A 112 -11.91 -6.39 -8.32
C GLY A 112 -12.84 -7.60 -8.47
N TYR A 113 -12.67 -8.64 -7.65
CA TYR A 113 -13.60 -9.77 -7.63
C TYR A 113 -14.96 -9.28 -7.09
N LYS A 114 -16.01 -9.40 -7.93
CA LYS A 114 -17.32 -8.75 -7.72
C LYS A 114 -18.17 -9.36 -6.61
N ASN A 115 -17.87 -10.58 -6.14
CA ASN A 115 -18.68 -11.27 -5.15
C ASN A 115 -17.81 -11.83 -4.01
N VAL A 116 -18.14 -11.40 -2.80
CA VAL A 116 -17.69 -11.96 -1.52
C VAL A 116 -18.15 -13.41 -1.49
N LEU A 117 -17.23 -14.33 -1.72
CA LEU A 117 -17.50 -15.76 -1.62
C LEU A 117 -18.24 -16.02 -0.29
N PRO A 118 -19.26 -16.88 -0.29
CA PRO A 118 -19.98 -17.20 0.95
C PRO A 118 -18.98 -17.68 1.99
N GLN A 119 -19.18 -17.26 3.24
CA GLN A 119 -18.26 -17.64 4.31
C GLN A 119 -18.25 -19.16 4.52
N SER A 120 -19.42 -19.79 4.38
CA SER A 120 -19.64 -21.23 4.33
C SER A 120 -20.80 -21.53 3.37
N ILE A 121 -20.71 -22.66 2.65
CA ILE A 121 -21.82 -23.17 1.86
C ILE A 121 -22.59 -24.16 2.73
N HIS A 122 -23.85 -23.85 3.03
CA HIS A 122 -24.74 -24.78 3.71
C HIS A 122 -25.40 -25.67 2.66
N ILE A 123 -24.88 -26.88 2.49
CA ILE A 123 -25.61 -27.91 1.76
C ILE A 123 -26.77 -28.33 2.66
N LEU A 124 -28.01 -28.15 2.19
CA LEU A 124 -29.19 -28.76 2.81
C LEU A 124 -29.07 -30.28 2.62
N THR A 125 -28.33 -30.96 3.49
CA THR A 125 -28.37 -32.41 3.56
C THR A 125 -29.75 -32.80 4.06
N SER A 126 -30.45 -33.60 3.27
CA SER A 126 -31.82 -34.08 3.51
C SER A 126 -31.96 -35.04 4.71
N ASP A 127 -31.07 -34.98 5.70
CA ASP A 127 -30.92 -36.01 6.73
C ASP A 127 -30.99 -35.47 8.17
N LYS A 128 -32.01 -34.67 8.47
CA LYS A 128 -32.48 -34.51 9.86
C LYS A 128 -34.01 -34.56 9.94
N LYS A 129 -34.55 -35.74 9.67
CA LYS A 129 -35.79 -36.21 10.30
C LYS A 129 -35.53 -37.57 10.93
N ARG A 130 -35.27 -37.55 12.23
CA ARG A 130 -35.75 -38.56 13.19
C ARG A 130 -35.66 -37.99 14.60
#